data_AF-A0A830HYE3-F1
#
_entry.id   AF-A0A830HYE3-F1
#
_cell.length_a   1.000
_cell.length_b   1.000
_cell.length_c   1.000
_cell.angle_alpha   90.00
_cell.angle_beta   90.00
_cell.angle_gamma   90.00
#
_symmetry.space_group_name_H-M   'P 1'
#
loop_
_entity.id
_entity.type
_entity.pdbx_description
1 polymer ?
#
loop_
_entity_poly.entity_id
_entity_poly.type
_entity_poly.pdbx_seq_one_letter_code
_entity_poly.pdbx_strand_id
1 'polypeptide(L)'
;MADAHAPQTSTTTVQYPVNSRRGSRWDDITETHVEELSVNRLLPGEMLALAEALRSDTCTLHTLSLRHNGVGAEGARALAEALTGDTCTLHTLNLARNGVGDEGARALAEAIISDTCTLHKLRLWNNGVGAEGARALAEALRSDTCTLHTLDLGDNGVGADGARALAEALRSETCTLHMLHLGKNEVGDDGARALAEALQSDNCTLHTLTLFNNGVGAGGARALAEALRSDMCTLHTLNLMWNSVGAGGARALAEALTSESCTLHTLDLGMNDVGAEGARAFAEAQALSRARRRPRHHGLLRAIVRLLILRKRACEVVFHPKRLRREGVFDAWAHDSG
;
A
#
# COMPACT_ATOMS: atom_id res chain seq x y z
N MET A 1 26.09 54.22 -15.09
CA MET A 1 25.91 52.89 -15.68
C MET A 1 26.33 51.90 -14.62
N ALA A 2 25.36 51.39 -13.86
CA ALA A 2 25.58 50.48 -12.74
C ALA A 2 25.06 49.10 -13.16
N ASP A 3 25.98 48.15 -13.30
CA ASP A 3 25.72 46.78 -13.71
C ASP A 3 25.11 45.96 -12.57
N ALA A 4 23.98 45.33 -12.87
CA ALA A 4 23.24 44.44 -12.00
C ALA A 4 23.96 43.10 -11.83
N HIS A 5 24.26 42.73 -10.58
CA HIS A 5 24.71 41.40 -10.21
C HIS A 5 23.51 40.44 -10.14
N ALA A 6 23.44 39.47 -11.06
CA ALA A 6 22.56 38.31 -10.95
C ALA A 6 23.29 37.15 -10.24
N PRO A 7 22.66 36.44 -9.28
CA PRO A 7 23.29 35.33 -8.58
C PRO A 7 23.29 34.06 -9.45
N GLN A 8 24.45 33.42 -9.54
CA GLN A 8 24.62 32.11 -10.18
C GLN A 8 23.94 31.03 -9.33
N THR A 9 22.90 30.41 -9.86
CA THR A 9 22.31 29.17 -9.31
C THR A 9 22.99 27.97 -9.96
N SER A 10 23.91 27.36 -9.22
CA SER A 10 24.49 26.06 -9.56
C SER A 10 23.45 24.96 -9.37
N THR A 11 22.71 24.63 -10.42
CA THR A 11 21.87 23.42 -10.45
C THR A 11 22.76 22.20 -10.54
N THR A 12 22.95 21.52 -9.42
CA THR A 12 23.57 20.18 -9.40
C THR A 12 22.51 19.19 -9.90
N THR A 13 22.56 18.88 -11.19
CA THR A 13 21.75 17.81 -11.78
C THR A 13 22.23 16.47 -11.22
N VAL A 14 21.46 15.88 -10.31
CA VAL A 14 21.65 14.47 -9.95
C VAL A 14 21.17 13.65 -11.15
N GLN A 15 22.11 13.24 -12.00
CA GLN A 15 21.84 12.29 -13.08
C GLN A 15 21.62 10.91 -12.49
N TYR A 16 20.39 10.42 -12.54
CA TYR A 16 20.14 8.98 -12.47
C TYR A 16 20.64 8.34 -13.78
N PRO A 17 21.23 7.13 -13.75
CA PRO A 17 21.68 6.47 -14.95
C PRO A 17 20.48 6.18 -15.85
N VAL A 18 20.34 6.98 -16.91
CA VAL A 18 19.44 6.70 -18.03
C VAL A 18 20.03 5.48 -18.74
N ASN A 19 19.39 4.32 -18.61
CA ASN A 19 19.81 3.13 -19.34
C ASN A 19 19.39 3.29 -20.81
N SER A 20 20.21 4.02 -21.57
CA SER A 20 19.98 4.31 -22.98
C SER A 20 20.33 3.09 -23.84
N ARG A 21 19.40 2.15 -24.00
CA ARG A 21 19.47 1.12 -25.03
C ARG A 21 18.22 1.19 -25.91
N ARG A 22 18.29 2.02 -26.95
CA ARG A 22 17.24 2.19 -27.97
C ARG A 22 17.55 1.27 -29.15
N GLY A 23 16.97 0.07 -29.13
CA GLY A 23 17.04 -0.93 -30.21
C GLY A 23 17.24 -2.33 -29.63
N SER A 24 16.34 -3.28 -29.97
CA SER A 24 16.22 -4.66 -29.45
C SER A 24 15.94 -4.80 -27.94
N ARG A 25 14.86 -4.19 -27.45
CA ARG A 25 14.63 -4.01 -26.00
C ARG A 25 14.06 -5.22 -25.25
N TRP A 26 13.52 -6.22 -25.95
CA TRP A 26 12.63 -7.22 -25.34
C TRP A 26 12.97 -8.68 -25.61
N ASP A 27 13.92 -8.96 -26.51
CA ASP A 27 14.35 -10.33 -26.80
C ASP A 27 15.12 -10.96 -25.61
N ASP A 28 15.62 -10.12 -24.69
CA ASP A 28 16.43 -10.51 -23.52
C ASP A 28 15.62 -10.71 -22.22
N ILE A 29 14.28 -10.64 -22.23
CA ILE A 29 13.43 -10.89 -21.02
C ILE A 29 13.55 -12.36 -20.52
N THR A 30 14.31 -13.19 -21.23
CA THR A 30 14.47 -14.62 -20.99
C THR A 30 15.38 -14.97 -19.80
N GLU A 31 16.25 -14.06 -19.33
CA GLU A 31 17.30 -14.39 -18.35
C GLU A 31 17.14 -13.78 -16.95
N THR A 32 16.25 -12.79 -16.76
CA THR A 32 16.08 -12.10 -15.45
C THR A 32 14.75 -12.41 -14.80
N HIS A 33 14.77 -12.86 -13.53
CA HIS A 33 13.55 -13.07 -12.75
C HIS A 33 12.86 -11.75 -12.32
N VAL A 34 13.57 -10.63 -12.43
CA VAL A 34 13.12 -9.30 -12.05
C VAL A 34 13.56 -8.30 -13.12
N GLU A 35 12.61 -7.52 -13.64
CA GLU A 35 12.89 -6.46 -14.61
C GLU A 35 12.33 -5.14 -14.09
N GLU A 36 13.22 -4.14 -13.99
CA GLU A 36 12.93 -2.81 -13.48
C GLU A 36 13.07 -1.80 -14.62
N LEU A 37 11.94 -1.35 -15.14
CA LEU A 37 11.85 -0.45 -16.29
C LEU A 37 11.24 0.89 -15.91
N SER A 38 11.35 1.27 -14.63
CA SER A 38 10.80 2.53 -14.15
C SER A 38 11.39 3.74 -14.88
N VAL A 39 10.54 4.72 -15.20
CA VAL A 39 10.94 6.03 -15.75
C VAL A 39 11.54 5.94 -17.17
N ASN A 40 11.04 5.04 -18.02
CA ASN A 40 11.49 4.87 -19.40
C ASN A 40 10.59 5.56 -20.45
N ARG A 41 9.43 6.14 -20.06
CA ARG A 41 8.40 6.74 -20.95
C ARG A 41 8.04 5.83 -22.12
N LEU A 42 7.27 4.78 -21.82
CA LEU A 42 6.97 3.76 -22.82
C LEU A 42 5.91 4.26 -23.78
N LEU A 43 6.24 4.21 -25.07
CA LEU A 43 5.25 4.50 -26.11
C LEU A 43 4.26 3.33 -26.21
N PRO A 44 3.02 3.55 -26.69
CA PRO A 44 2.02 2.48 -26.81
C PRO A 44 2.50 1.25 -27.59
N GLY A 45 3.27 1.45 -28.67
CA GLY A 45 3.86 0.35 -29.43
C GLY A 45 4.91 -0.45 -28.65
N GLU A 46 5.65 0.19 -27.74
CA GLU A 46 6.61 -0.50 -26.88
C GLU A 46 5.89 -1.30 -25.78
N MET A 47 4.74 -0.82 -25.30
CA MET A 47 3.89 -1.56 -24.36
C MET A 47 3.30 -2.81 -25.00
N LEU A 48 2.87 -2.73 -26.27
CA LEU A 48 2.39 -3.89 -27.00
C LEU A 48 3.50 -4.93 -27.20
N ALA A 49 4.69 -4.49 -27.60
CA ALA A 49 5.84 -5.38 -27.76
C ALA A 49 6.27 -6.04 -26.43
N LEU A 50 6.19 -5.32 -25.31
CA LEU A 50 6.41 -5.89 -23.98
C LEU A 50 5.35 -6.94 -23.65
N ALA A 51 4.07 -6.65 -23.90
CA ALA A 51 2.98 -7.60 -23.67
C ALA A 51 3.15 -8.87 -24.53
N GLU A 52 3.59 -8.74 -25.78
CA GLU A 52 3.94 -9.87 -26.64
C GLU A 52 5.11 -10.68 -26.07
N ALA A 53 6.17 -10.01 -25.60
CA ALA A 53 7.31 -10.69 -24.99
C ALA A 53 6.93 -11.46 -23.72
N LEU A 54 6.01 -10.92 -22.90
CA LEU A 54 5.50 -11.61 -21.71
C LEU A 54 4.72 -12.90 -22.03
N ARG A 55 4.12 -13.00 -23.23
CA ARG A 55 3.41 -14.20 -23.71
C ARG A 55 4.33 -15.23 -24.37
N SER A 56 5.61 -14.92 -24.55
CA SER A 56 6.56 -15.85 -25.16
C SER A 56 6.77 -17.06 -24.26
N ASP A 57 6.80 -18.27 -24.82
CA ASP A 57 7.07 -19.51 -24.09
C ASP A 57 8.47 -19.55 -23.44
N THR A 58 9.32 -18.59 -23.79
CA THR A 58 10.67 -18.41 -23.22
C THR A 58 10.71 -17.38 -22.09
N CYS A 59 9.60 -16.69 -21.79
CA CYS A 59 9.52 -15.69 -20.74
C CYS A 59 9.55 -16.36 -19.36
N THR A 60 10.55 -16.01 -18.56
CA THR A 60 10.71 -16.50 -17.18
C THR A 60 10.58 -15.39 -16.13
N LEU A 61 9.98 -14.26 -16.53
CA LEU A 61 9.92 -13.06 -15.72
C LEU A 61 8.87 -13.20 -14.61
N HIS A 62 9.33 -13.13 -13.36
CA HIS A 62 8.45 -13.24 -12.20
C HIS A 62 8.07 -11.88 -11.58
N THR A 63 8.86 -10.84 -11.83
CA THR A 63 8.61 -9.48 -11.31
C THR A 63 8.87 -8.45 -12.38
N LEU A 64 7.86 -7.61 -12.65
CA LEU A 64 7.94 -6.52 -13.60
C LEU A 64 7.55 -5.21 -12.92
N SER A 65 8.44 -4.22 -13.00
CA SER A 65 8.18 -2.87 -12.52
C SER A 65 8.23 -1.88 -13.67
N LEU A 66 7.09 -1.25 -13.95
CA LEU A 66 6.89 -0.25 -14.99
C LEU A 66 6.54 1.11 -14.38
N ARG A 67 6.97 1.42 -13.15
CA ARG A 67 6.55 2.67 -12.49
C ARG A 67 6.93 3.91 -13.31
N HIS A 68 6.03 4.90 -13.37
CA HIS A 68 6.30 6.18 -14.05
C HIS A 68 6.60 6.05 -15.56
N ASN A 69 5.83 5.23 -16.28
CA ASN A 69 5.99 5.02 -17.72
C ASN A 69 4.86 5.54 -18.60
N GLY A 70 3.74 5.96 -18.01
CA GLY A 70 2.57 6.40 -18.76
C GLY A 70 1.87 5.26 -19.49
N VAL A 71 1.82 4.06 -18.89
CA VAL A 71 1.20 2.85 -19.48
C VAL A 71 -0.26 3.12 -19.91
N GLY A 72 -1.02 3.90 -19.12
CA GLY A 72 -2.42 4.21 -19.41
C GLY A 72 -3.35 3.00 -19.35
N ALA A 73 -4.63 3.22 -19.66
CA ALA A 73 -5.63 2.15 -19.70
C ALA A 73 -5.35 1.13 -20.83
N GLU A 74 -4.93 1.61 -22.01
CA GLU A 74 -4.64 0.74 -23.17
C GLU A 74 -3.46 -0.19 -22.90
N GLY A 75 -2.37 0.33 -22.32
CA GLY A 75 -1.21 -0.50 -21.96
C GLY A 75 -1.53 -1.46 -20.82
N ALA A 76 -2.39 -1.08 -19.86
CA ALA A 76 -2.86 -1.97 -18.81
C ALA A 76 -3.69 -3.12 -19.39
N ARG A 77 -4.53 -2.85 -20.40
CA ARG A 77 -5.26 -3.88 -21.14
C ARG A 77 -4.33 -4.82 -21.90
N ALA A 78 -3.30 -4.30 -22.57
CA ALA A 78 -2.31 -5.15 -23.24
C ALA A 78 -1.57 -6.06 -22.24
N LEU A 79 -1.21 -5.53 -21.06
CA LEU A 79 -0.64 -6.35 -19.98
C LEU A 79 -1.63 -7.38 -19.44
N ALA A 80 -2.91 -7.02 -19.31
CA ALA A 80 -3.96 -7.95 -18.88
C ALA A 80 -4.09 -9.13 -19.86
N GLU A 81 -4.09 -8.88 -21.17
CA GLU A 81 -4.07 -9.93 -22.19
C GLU A 81 -2.81 -10.81 -22.11
N ALA A 82 -1.67 -10.26 -21.70
CA ALA A 82 -0.45 -11.03 -21.48
C ALA A 82 -0.51 -11.90 -20.23
N LEU A 83 -1.12 -11.41 -19.14
CA LEU A 83 -1.32 -12.14 -17.89
C LEU A 83 -2.21 -13.39 -18.05
N THR A 84 -3.11 -13.38 -19.04
CA THR A 84 -3.97 -14.53 -19.34
C THR A 84 -3.31 -15.62 -20.19
N GLY A 85 -2.06 -15.41 -20.64
CA GLY A 85 -1.35 -16.41 -21.44
C GLY A 85 -0.87 -17.60 -20.60
N ASP A 86 -1.02 -18.82 -21.13
CA ASP A 86 -0.66 -20.08 -20.45
C ASP A 86 0.81 -20.16 -19.99
N THR A 87 1.69 -19.37 -20.61
CA THR A 87 3.13 -19.35 -20.34
C THR A 87 3.57 -18.19 -19.45
N CYS A 88 2.65 -17.32 -19.04
CA CYS A 88 2.96 -16.17 -18.21
C CYS A 88 3.28 -16.59 -16.77
N THR A 89 4.49 -16.27 -16.31
CA THR A 89 5.01 -16.63 -14.97
C THR A 89 5.06 -15.43 -14.01
N LEU A 90 4.36 -14.34 -14.34
CA LEU A 90 4.49 -13.08 -13.62
C LEU A 90 3.75 -13.09 -12.27
N HIS A 91 4.50 -13.11 -11.17
CA HIS A 91 3.96 -13.07 -9.81
C HIS A 91 3.83 -11.66 -9.23
N THR A 92 4.58 -10.68 -9.73
CA THR A 92 4.56 -9.30 -9.22
C THR A 92 4.54 -8.30 -10.36
N LEU A 93 3.51 -7.45 -10.35
CA LEU A 93 3.34 -6.37 -11.31
C LEU A 93 3.25 -5.03 -10.58
N ASN A 94 4.19 -4.13 -10.88
CA ASN A 94 4.20 -2.78 -10.34
C ASN A 94 3.93 -1.75 -11.44
N LEU A 95 2.74 -1.18 -11.42
CA LEU A 95 2.26 -0.15 -12.33
C LEU A 95 2.12 1.21 -11.64
N ALA A 96 2.78 1.47 -10.51
CA ALA A 96 2.63 2.75 -9.83
C ALA A 96 2.89 3.96 -10.75
N ARG A 97 2.07 5.02 -10.67
CA ARG A 97 2.23 6.27 -11.44
C ARG A 97 2.18 6.07 -12.95
N ASN A 98 1.17 5.37 -13.45
CA ASN A 98 1.00 5.12 -14.88
C ASN A 98 -0.34 5.57 -15.47
N GLY A 99 -1.24 6.15 -14.68
CA GLY A 99 -2.54 6.61 -15.17
C GLY A 99 -3.41 5.47 -15.72
N VAL A 100 -3.37 4.31 -15.09
CA VAL A 100 -4.13 3.11 -15.50
C VAL A 100 -5.65 3.38 -15.52
N GLY A 101 -6.17 4.18 -14.59
CA GLY A 101 -7.58 4.51 -14.48
C GLY A 101 -8.50 3.32 -14.14
N ASP A 102 -9.80 3.56 -14.10
CA ASP A 102 -10.81 2.51 -13.85
C ASP A 102 -10.87 1.47 -14.96
N GLU A 103 -10.75 1.90 -16.22
CA GLU A 103 -10.79 1.00 -17.37
C GLU A 103 -9.62 0.01 -17.36
N GLY A 104 -8.42 0.48 -17.08
CA GLY A 104 -7.25 -0.38 -16.97
C GLY A 104 -7.30 -1.27 -15.73
N ALA A 105 -7.82 -0.78 -14.60
CA ALA A 105 -8.02 -1.59 -13.40
C ALA A 105 -9.03 -2.72 -13.64
N ARG A 106 -10.11 -2.45 -14.39
CA ARG A 106 -11.08 -3.45 -14.81
C ARG A 106 -10.44 -4.51 -15.72
N ALA A 107 -9.64 -4.11 -16.71
CA ALA A 107 -8.94 -5.08 -17.56
C ALA A 107 -7.99 -5.98 -16.75
N LEU A 108 -7.26 -5.42 -15.79
CA LEU A 108 -6.42 -6.20 -14.88
C LEU A 108 -7.23 -7.13 -13.99
N ALA A 109 -8.40 -6.69 -13.51
CA ALA A 109 -9.32 -7.53 -12.74
C ALA A 109 -9.84 -8.72 -13.55
N GLU A 110 -10.23 -8.50 -14.81
CA GLU A 110 -10.65 -9.56 -15.74
C GLU A 110 -9.53 -10.60 -15.95
N ALA A 111 -8.28 -10.16 -16.05
CA ALA A 111 -7.13 -11.07 -16.14
C ALA A 111 -6.88 -11.86 -14.86
N ILE A 112 -7.04 -11.26 -13.67
CA ILE A 112 -6.87 -11.94 -12.37
C ILE A 112 -7.88 -13.07 -12.17
N ILE A 113 -9.06 -12.98 -12.78
CA ILE A 113 -10.09 -14.03 -12.72
C ILE A 113 -9.70 -15.26 -13.56
N SER A 114 -8.76 -15.13 -14.50
CA SER A 114 -8.35 -16.24 -15.36
C SER A 114 -7.53 -17.30 -14.61
N ASP A 115 -7.83 -18.58 -14.86
CA ASP A 115 -7.14 -19.75 -14.27
C ASP A 115 -5.62 -19.78 -14.53
N THR A 116 -5.16 -19.06 -15.55
CA THR A 116 -3.75 -19.01 -15.96
C THR A 116 -2.98 -17.90 -15.24
N CYS A 117 -3.67 -16.96 -14.58
CA CYS A 117 -3.05 -15.82 -13.94
C CYS A 117 -2.36 -16.21 -12.62
N THR A 118 -1.04 -16.06 -12.58
CA THR A 118 -0.20 -16.40 -11.41
C THR A 118 0.14 -15.18 -10.54
N LEU A 119 -0.57 -14.07 -10.71
CA LEU A 119 -0.21 -12.79 -10.08
C LEU A 119 -0.52 -12.78 -8.58
N HIS A 120 0.54 -12.66 -7.76
CA HIS A 120 0.44 -12.57 -6.30
C HIS A 120 0.46 -11.15 -5.74
N LYS A 121 1.06 -10.20 -6.47
CA LYS A 121 1.22 -8.81 -6.01
C LYS A 121 0.92 -7.83 -7.14
N LEU A 122 -0.06 -6.96 -6.91
CA LEU A 122 -0.42 -5.90 -7.84
C LEU A 122 -0.25 -4.55 -7.14
N ARG A 123 0.59 -3.69 -7.72
CA ARG A 123 0.78 -2.31 -7.23
C ARG A 123 0.27 -1.30 -8.25
N LEU A 124 -0.75 -0.57 -7.85
CA LEU A 124 -1.45 0.47 -8.60
C LEU A 124 -1.37 1.83 -7.92
N TRP A 125 -0.36 2.08 -7.08
CA TRP A 125 -0.21 3.36 -6.41
C TRP A 125 -0.25 4.55 -7.39
N ASN A 126 -1.10 5.56 -7.14
CA ASN A 126 -1.23 6.76 -7.98
C ASN A 126 -1.48 6.43 -9.45
N ASN A 127 -2.65 5.86 -9.73
CA ASN A 127 -3.08 5.51 -11.07
C ASN A 127 -4.44 6.06 -11.47
N GLY A 128 -5.09 6.85 -10.61
CA GLY A 128 -6.44 7.36 -10.86
C GLY A 128 -7.51 6.26 -10.85
N VAL A 129 -7.30 5.19 -10.07
CA VAL A 129 -8.32 4.16 -9.86
C VAL A 129 -9.40 4.71 -8.93
N GLY A 130 -10.60 4.88 -9.43
CA GLY A 130 -11.78 5.30 -8.72
C GLY A 130 -12.52 4.15 -8.02
N ALA A 131 -13.74 4.44 -7.57
CA ALA A 131 -14.61 3.45 -6.95
C ALA A 131 -14.98 2.29 -7.90
N GLU A 132 -15.16 2.57 -9.19
CA GLU A 132 -15.52 1.55 -10.19
C GLU A 132 -14.37 0.57 -10.46
N GLY A 133 -13.14 1.06 -10.62
CA GLY A 133 -11.97 0.19 -10.76
C GLY A 133 -11.69 -0.62 -9.49
N ALA A 134 -11.90 -0.02 -8.30
CA ALA A 134 -11.82 -0.74 -7.04
C ALA A 134 -12.89 -1.84 -6.91
N ARG A 135 -14.11 -1.58 -7.41
CA ARG A 135 -15.20 -2.56 -7.45
C ARG A 135 -14.86 -3.73 -8.37
N ALA A 136 -14.30 -3.48 -9.55
CA ALA A 136 -13.85 -4.54 -10.46
C ALA A 136 -12.75 -5.40 -9.81
N LEU A 137 -11.76 -4.77 -9.17
CA LEU A 137 -10.73 -5.50 -8.42
C LEU A 137 -11.33 -6.31 -7.25
N ALA A 138 -12.32 -5.77 -6.54
CA ALA A 138 -13.03 -6.48 -5.49
C ALA A 138 -13.79 -7.71 -6.03
N GLU A 139 -14.41 -7.59 -7.21
CA GLU A 139 -15.03 -8.74 -7.87
C GLU A 139 -14.01 -9.84 -8.18
N ALA A 140 -12.84 -9.48 -8.70
CA ALA A 140 -11.76 -10.42 -8.97
C ALA A 140 -11.23 -11.11 -7.70
N LEU A 141 -11.12 -10.38 -6.58
CA LEU A 141 -10.69 -10.94 -5.28
C LEU A 141 -11.62 -12.04 -4.73
N ARG A 142 -12.87 -12.13 -5.23
CA ARG A 142 -13.83 -13.18 -4.84
C ARG A 142 -13.78 -14.41 -5.76
N SER A 143 -12.94 -14.38 -6.80
CA SER A 143 -12.79 -15.53 -7.70
C SER A 143 -11.98 -16.65 -7.04
N ASP A 144 -12.41 -17.90 -7.23
CA ASP A 144 -11.70 -19.10 -6.74
C ASP A 144 -10.27 -19.22 -7.32
N THR A 145 -10.03 -18.56 -8.44
CA THR A 145 -8.78 -18.56 -9.21
C THR A 145 -7.82 -17.46 -8.79
N CYS A 146 -8.30 -16.50 -7.97
CA CYS A 146 -7.50 -15.36 -7.56
C CYS A 146 -6.39 -15.79 -6.61
N THR A 147 -5.14 -15.55 -7.00
CA THR A 147 -3.95 -15.85 -6.19
C THR A 147 -3.32 -14.59 -5.58
N LEU A 148 -4.06 -13.47 -5.53
CA LEU A 148 -3.52 -12.19 -5.11
C LEU A 148 -3.45 -12.07 -3.58
N HIS A 149 -2.24 -11.93 -3.05
CA HIS A 149 -1.99 -11.76 -1.61
C HIS A 149 -1.65 -10.31 -1.23
N THR A 150 -1.33 -9.45 -2.21
CA THR A 150 -1.04 -8.02 -1.98
C THR A 150 -1.66 -7.14 -3.05
N LEU A 151 -2.45 -6.17 -2.61
CA LEU A 151 -3.05 -5.14 -3.44
C LEU A 151 -2.68 -3.76 -2.90
N ASP A 152 -1.97 -2.98 -3.70
CA ASP A 152 -1.64 -1.60 -3.38
C ASP A 152 -2.41 -0.63 -4.27
N LEU A 153 -3.37 0.07 -3.68
CA LEU A 153 -4.20 1.10 -4.29
C LEU A 153 -3.92 2.48 -3.70
N GLY A 154 -2.77 2.72 -3.05
CA GLY A 154 -2.49 4.02 -2.43
C GLY A 154 -2.52 5.20 -3.41
N ASP A 155 -2.89 6.39 -2.95
CA ASP A 155 -2.89 7.64 -3.73
C ASP A 155 -3.79 7.59 -4.96
N ASN A 156 -5.00 7.02 -4.82
CA ASN A 156 -6.02 6.88 -5.85
C ASN A 156 -7.35 7.54 -5.40
N GLY A 157 -8.44 7.29 -6.12
CA GLY A 157 -9.78 7.84 -5.85
C GLY A 157 -10.79 6.78 -5.40
N VAL A 158 -10.36 5.75 -4.67
CA VAL A 158 -11.20 4.59 -4.31
C VAL A 158 -12.47 5.00 -3.55
N GLY A 159 -12.36 5.98 -2.65
CA GLY A 159 -13.47 6.51 -1.86
C GLY A 159 -14.09 5.49 -0.90
N ALA A 160 -15.16 5.91 -0.22
CA ALA A 160 -15.89 5.04 0.70
C ALA A 160 -16.59 3.87 -0.01
N ASP A 161 -17.10 4.08 -1.22
CA ASP A 161 -17.83 3.04 -1.97
C ASP A 161 -16.90 1.96 -2.51
N GLY A 162 -15.73 2.32 -3.04
CA GLY A 162 -14.72 1.35 -3.44
C GLY A 162 -14.15 0.60 -2.24
N ALA A 163 -13.96 1.26 -1.10
CA ALA A 163 -13.55 0.61 0.15
C ALA A 163 -14.60 -0.39 0.65
N ARG A 164 -15.90 -0.07 0.50
CA ARG A 164 -17.00 -0.99 0.82
C ARG A 164 -16.96 -2.23 -0.07
N ALA A 165 -16.77 -2.07 -1.38
CA ALA A 165 -16.64 -3.20 -2.30
C ALA A 165 -15.45 -4.11 -1.94
N LEU A 166 -14.29 -3.52 -1.63
CA LEU A 166 -13.12 -4.27 -1.16
C LEU A 166 -13.40 -4.99 0.17
N ALA A 167 -14.10 -4.34 1.10
CA ALA A 167 -14.51 -4.96 2.35
C ALA A 167 -15.45 -6.15 2.14
N GLU A 168 -16.39 -6.07 1.21
CA GLU A 168 -17.25 -7.20 0.84
C GLU A 168 -16.44 -8.38 0.29
N ALA A 169 -15.42 -8.11 -0.53
CA ALA A 169 -14.54 -9.14 -1.06
C ALA A 169 -13.71 -9.82 0.04
N LEU A 170 -13.21 -9.06 1.03
CA LEU A 170 -12.45 -9.60 2.17
C LEU A 170 -13.24 -10.57 3.05
N ARG A 171 -14.57 -10.61 2.96
CA ARG A 171 -15.43 -11.56 3.67
C ARG A 171 -15.69 -12.85 2.89
N SER A 172 -15.27 -12.90 1.63
CA SER A 172 -15.46 -14.07 0.79
C SER A 172 -14.49 -15.18 1.19
N GLU A 173 -14.96 -16.43 1.18
CA GLU A 173 -14.18 -17.64 1.53
C GLU A 173 -12.98 -17.86 0.61
N THR A 174 -13.01 -17.27 -0.59
CA THR A 174 -12.02 -17.46 -1.66
C THR A 174 -10.94 -16.38 -1.64
N CYS A 175 -11.14 -15.31 -0.84
CA CYS A 175 -10.23 -14.18 -0.80
C CYS A 175 -8.95 -14.53 -0.01
N THR A 176 -7.82 -14.51 -0.70
CA THR A 176 -6.48 -14.84 -0.15
C THR A 176 -5.64 -13.60 0.20
N LEU A 177 -6.27 -12.41 0.24
CA LEU A 177 -5.55 -11.14 0.37
C LEU A 177 -5.01 -10.92 1.79
N HIS A 178 -3.68 -10.81 1.91
CA HIS A 178 -3.00 -10.57 3.19
C HIS A 178 -2.61 -9.11 3.43
N MET A 179 -2.46 -8.32 2.36
CA MET A 179 -2.00 -6.94 2.44
C MET A 179 -2.84 -6.04 1.54
N LEU A 180 -3.48 -5.04 2.14
CA LEU A 180 -4.28 -4.05 1.45
C LEU A 180 -3.77 -2.64 1.78
N HIS A 181 -3.32 -1.94 0.76
CA HIS A 181 -2.88 -0.55 0.89
C HIS A 181 -3.87 0.41 0.26
N LEU A 182 -4.46 1.26 1.08
CA LEU A 182 -5.49 2.23 0.70
C LEU A 182 -5.15 3.65 1.15
N GLY A 183 -3.89 3.95 1.50
CA GLY A 183 -3.54 5.32 1.93
C GLY A 183 -3.86 6.37 0.85
N LYS A 184 -4.27 7.59 1.22
CA LYS A 184 -4.65 8.65 0.25
C LYS A 184 -5.76 8.22 -0.74
N ASN A 185 -6.91 7.79 -0.24
CA ASN A 185 -8.03 7.34 -1.06
C ASN A 185 -9.40 7.89 -0.63
N GLU A 186 -9.45 8.85 0.29
CA GLU A 186 -10.71 9.45 0.75
C GLU A 186 -11.72 8.41 1.28
N VAL A 187 -11.22 7.33 1.93
CA VAL A 187 -12.04 6.22 2.44
C VAL A 187 -13.08 6.69 3.47
N GLY A 188 -12.73 7.69 4.30
CA GLY A 188 -13.59 8.25 5.32
C GLY A 188 -14.01 7.27 6.42
N ASP A 189 -14.93 7.70 7.29
CA ASP A 189 -15.46 6.89 8.38
C ASP A 189 -16.32 5.71 7.89
N ASP A 190 -17.07 5.90 6.80
CA ASP A 190 -17.97 4.87 6.28
C ASP A 190 -17.22 3.72 5.60
N GLY A 191 -16.19 4.03 4.82
CA GLY A 191 -15.31 3.01 4.26
C GLY A 191 -14.49 2.31 5.35
N ALA A 192 -14.01 3.04 6.36
CA ALA A 192 -13.31 2.45 7.51
C ALA A 192 -14.22 1.51 8.33
N ARG A 193 -15.51 1.84 8.47
CA ARG A 193 -16.49 0.96 9.11
C ARG A 193 -16.73 -0.31 8.31
N ALA A 194 -16.88 -0.22 6.99
CA ALA A 194 -17.03 -1.41 6.14
C ALA A 194 -15.80 -2.34 6.25
N LEU A 195 -14.59 -1.77 6.20
CA LEU A 195 -13.36 -2.53 6.40
C LEU A 195 -13.29 -3.17 7.81
N ALA A 196 -13.75 -2.45 8.84
CA ALA A 196 -13.81 -2.98 10.20
C ALA A 196 -14.80 -4.15 10.34
N GLU A 197 -15.95 -4.12 9.66
CA GLU A 197 -16.88 -5.24 9.59
C GLU A 197 -16.26 -6.45 8.88
N ALA A 198 -15.49 -6.22 7.82
CA ALA A 198 -14.80 -7.30 7.11
C ALA A 198 -13.73 -7.97 7.99
N LEU A 199 -12.96 -7.20 8.76
CA LEU A 199 -11.95 -7.70 9.70
C LEU A 199 -12.53 -8.57 10.84
N GLN A 200 -13.85 -8.55 11.04
CA GLN A 200 -14.55 -9.38 12.03
C GLN A 200 -15.07 -10.69 11.43
N SER A 201 -14.91 -10.91 10.13
CA SER A 201 -15.34 -12.12 9.45
C SER A 201 -14.30 -13.24 9.59
N ASP A 202 -14.78 -14.47 9.81
CA ASP A 202 -13.96 -15.69 9.91
C ASP A 202 -13.10 -15.95 8.65
N ASN A 203 -13.52 -15.42 7.50
CA ASN A 203 -12.84 -15.60 6.22
C ASN A 203 -11.75 -14.54 5.97
N CYS A 204 -11.64 -13.52 6.83
CA CYS A 204 -10.71 -12.43 6.59
C CYS A 204 -9.27 -12.84 6.93
N THR A 205 -8.44 -12.97 5.90
CA THR A 205 -7.01 -13.34 6.03
C THR A 205 -6.07 -12.12 6.05
N LEU A 206 -6.60 -10.92 6.28
CA LEU A 206 -5.86 -9.67 6.15
C LEU A 206 -4.95 -9.39 7.36
N HIS A 207 -3.65 -9.36 7.12
CA HIS A 207 -2.64 -9.11 8.14
C HIS A 207 -2.12 -7.66 8.15
N THR A 208 -2.24 -6.94 7.03
CA THR A 208 -1.79 -5.54 6.91
C THR A 208 -2.86 -4.69 6.22
N LEU A 209 -3.25 -3.62 6.90
CA LEU A 209 -4.16 -2.60 6.39
C LEU A 209 -3.52 -1.23 6.56
N THR A 210 -3.36 -0.50 5.46
CA THR A 210 -2.88 0.89 5.52
C THR A 210 -3.94 1.85 5.01
N LEU A 211 -4.30 2.79 5.89
CA LEU A 211 -5.33 3.81 5.70
C LEU A 211 -4.78 5.21 5.96
N PHE A 212 -3.47 5.44 5.81
CA PHE A 212 -2.90 6.76 6.08
C PHE A 212 -3.51 7.83 5.14
N ASN A 213 -3.77 9.04 5.64
CA ASN A 213 -4.38 10.15 4.88
C ASN A 213 -5.69 9.77 4.16
N ASN A 214 -6.68 9.29 4.90
CA ASN A 214 -7.99 8.89 4.35
C ASN A 214 -9.20 9.61 4.94
N GLY A 215 -8.98 10.61 5.79
CA GLY A 215 -10.08 11.28 6.48
C GLY A 215 -10.82 10.38 7.48
N VAL A 216 -10.16 9.34 8.00
CA VAL A 216 -10.73 8.49 9.06
C VAL A 216 -10.83 9.32 10.34
N GLY A 217 -12.05 9.59 10.77
CA GLY A 217 -12.40 10.30 11.99
C GLY A 217 -12.46 9.38 13.21
N ALA A 218 -12.99 9.93 14.31
CA ALA A 218 -13.21 9.16 15.54
C ALA A 218 -14.24 8.02 15.35
N GLY A 219 -15.20 8.17 14.43
CA GLY A 219 -16.22 7.15 14.15
C GLY A 219 -15.61 5.90 13.50
N GLY A 220 -14.83 6.08 12.44
CA GLY A 220 -14.13 4.99 11.75
C GLY A 220 -13.05 4.36 12.63
N ALA A 221 -12.33 5.17 13.41
CA ALA A 221 -11.35 4.66 14.37
C ALA A 221 -11.98 3.78 15.46
N ARG A 222 -13.18 4.13 15.94
CA ARG A 222 -13.94 3.30 16.89
C ARG A 222 -14.39 1.99 16.27
N ALA A 223 -14.84 1.99 15.02
CA ALA A 223 -15.21 0.77 14.31
C ALA A 223 -13.99 -0.16 14.15
N LEU A 224 -12.84 0.39 13.72
CA LEU A 224 -11.58 -0.37 13.64
C LEU A 224 -11.16 -0.91 15.01
N ALA A 225 -11.30 -0.12 16.08
CA ALA A 225 -11.03 -0.57 17.44
C ALA A 225 -11.94 -1.73 17.88
N GLU A 226 -13.21 -1.72 17.48
CA GLU A 226 -14.13 -2.83 17.73
C GLU A 226 -13.70 -4.09 16.99
N ALA A 227 -13.31 -3.97 15.72
CA ALA A 227 -12.80 -5.09 14.94
C ALA A 227 -11.55 -5.72 15.58
N LEU A 228 -10.61 -4.91 16.07
CA LEU A 228 -9.39 -5.37 16.74
C LEU A 228 -9.64 -6.14 18.04
N ARG A 229 -10.84 -6.05 18.63
CA ARG A 229 -11.23 -6.84 19.80
C ARG A 229 -11.86 -8.18 19.44
N SER A 230 -12.22 -8.41 18.18
CA SER A 230 -12.79 -9.68 17.73
C SER A 230 -11.72 -10.77 17.73
N ASP A 231 -12.09 -11.97 18.17
CA ASP A 231 -11.24 -13.18 18.10
C ASP A 231 -10.90 -13.57 16.65
N MET A 232 -11.69 -13.09 15.69
CA MET A 232 -11.54 -13.39 14.27
C MET A 232 -10.55 -12.46 13.57
N CYS A 233 -10.13 -11.37 14.23
CA CYS A 233 -9.25 -10.39 13.62
C CYS A 233 -7.79 -10.87 13.58
N THR A 234 -7.27 -11.07 12.36
CA THR A 234 -5.90 -11.53 12.10
C THR A 234 -4.92 -10.37 11.82
N LEU A 235 -5.35 -9.12 12.03
CA LEU A 235 -4.60 -7.94 11.61
C LEU A 235 -3.36 -7.70 12.48
N HIS A 236 -2.18 -7.71 11.86
CA HIS A 236 -0.90 -7.46 12.51
C HIS A 236 -0.41 -6.02 12.37
N THR A 237 -0.78 -5.32 11.29
CA THR A 237 -0.35 -3.94 11.01
C THR A 237 -1.52 -3.07 10.59
N LEU A 238 -1.73 -1.98 11.31
CA LEU A 238 -2.69 -0.94 11.01
C LEU A 238 -1.99 0.42 10.95
N ASN A 239 -2.02 1.05 9.78
CA ASN A 239 -1.49 2.40 9.62
C ASN A 239 -2.63 3.40 9.42
N LEU A 240 -2.82 4.28 10.39
CA LEU A 240 -3.81 5.35 10.39
C LEU A 240 -3.16 6.74 10.36
N MET A 241 -1.88 6.87 9.97
CA MET A 241 -1.20 8.16 9.93
C MET A 241 -1.97 9.24 9.16
N TRP A 242 -1.82 10.51 9.55
CA TRP A 242 -2.44 11.64 8.84
C TRP A 242 -3.97 11.51 8.70
N ASN A 243 -4.66 11.11 9.77
CA ASN A 243 -6.13 11.06 9.80
C ASN A 243 -6.67 11.97 10.90
N SER A 244 -7.99 11.94 11.10
CA SER A 244 -8.71 12.75 12.09
C SER A 244 -9.23 11.90 13.25
N VAL A 245 -8.46 10.87 13.67
CA VAL A 245 -8.87 9.88 14.69
C VAL A 245 -9.36 10.53 15.99
N GLY A 246 -8.79 11.66 16.37
CA GLY A 246 -9.19 12.41 17.57
C GLY A 246 -8.88 11.67 18.88
N ALA A 247 -9.13 12.33 20.01
CA ALA A 247 -8.95 11.72 21.33
C ALA A 247 -9.89 10.52 21.57
N GLY A 248 -11.15 10.63 21.16
CA GLY A 248 -12.14 9.57 21.34
C GLY A 248 -11.86 8.31 20.51
N GLY A 249 -11.32 8.44 19.30
CA GLY A 249 -10.89 7.30 18.49
C GLY A 249 -9.58 6.70 19.00
N ALA A 250 -8.63 7.56 19.41
CA ALA A 250 -7.36 7.12 19.99
C ALA A 250 -7.57 6.31 21.28
N ARG A 251 -8.47 6.76 22.15
CA ARG A 251 -8.85 6.02 23.35
C ARG A 251 -9.44 4.64 23.03
N ALA A 252 -10.36 4.57 22.06
CA ALA A 252 -10.97 3.29 21.66
C ALA A 252 -9.91 2.31 21.13
N LEU A 253 -8.99 2.79 20.28
CA LEU A 253 -7.87 1.98 19.77
C LEU A 253 -6.95 1.53 20.92
N ALA A 254 -6.64 2.41 21.87
CA ALA A 254 -5.82 2.05 23.03
C ALA A 254 -6.48 0.97 23.90
N GLU A 255 -7.79 1.08 24.15
CA GLU A 255 -8.56 0.06 24.88
C GLU A 255 -8.56 -1.27 24.11
N ALA A 256 -8.74 -1.26 22.79
CA ALA A 256 -8.73 -2.46 21.95
C ALA A 256 -7.40 -3.23 22.02
N LEU A 257 -6.25 -2.53 22.07
CA LEU A 257 -4.92 -3.14 22.22
C LEU A 257 -4.73 -3.88 23.56
N THR A 258 -5.60 -3.67 24.55
CA THR A 258 -5.55 -4.39 25.82
C THR A 258 -6.38 -5.67 25.82
N SER A 259 -7.16 -5.91 24.75
CA SER A 259 -7.91 -7.16 24.57
C SER A 259 -6.95 -8.33 24.39
N GLU A 260 -7.30 -9.48 24.96
CA GLU A 260 -6.50 -10.70 24.81
C GLU A 260 -6.55 -11.26 23.39
N SER A 261 -7.64 -10.94 22.67
CA SER A 261 -7.91 -11.31 21.28
C SER A 261 -7.12 -10.48 20.26
N CYS A 262 -6.53 -9.35 20.67
CA CYS A 262 -5.89 -8.43 19.75
C CYS A 262 -4.55 -8.98 19.25
N THR A 263 -4.45 -9.21 17.94
CA THR A 263 -3.25 -9.71 17.25
C THR A 263 -2.33 -8.59 16.73
N LEU A 264 -2.70 -7.31 16.95
CA LEU A 264 -2.02 -6.17 16.34
C LEU A 264 -0.60 -5.95 16.91
N HIS A 265 0.39 -5.97 16.01
CA HIS A 265 1.79 -5.72 16.32
C HIS A 265 2.23 -4.31 16.00
N THR A 266 1.60 -3.63 15.04
CA THR A 266 2.01 -2.28 14.64
C THR A 266 0.77 -1.42 14.46
N LEU A 267 0.71 -0.32 15.22
CA LEU A 267 -0.30 0.73 15.07
C LEU A 267 0.41 2.05 14.84
N ASP A 268 0.21 2.65 13.67
CA ASP A 268 0.72 3.99 13.38
C ASP A 268 -0.40 5.03 13.44
N LEU A 269 -0.27 5.99 14.35
CA LEU A 269 -1.21 7.09 14.58
C LEU A 269 -0.54 8.45 14.41
N GLY A 270 0.66 8.51 13.82
CA GLY A 270 1.36 9.77 13.56
C GLY A 270 0.44 10.78 12.86
N MET A 271 0.49 12.04 13.26
CA MET A 271 -0.30 13.12 12.65
C MET A 271 -1.83 12.90 12.74
N ASN A 272 -2.31 12.27 13.82
CA ASN A 272 -3.70 12.29 14.23
C ASN A 272 -3.79 13.12 15.51
N ASP A 273 -4.72 14.07 15.61
CA ASP A 273 -4.90 14.88 16.82
C ASP A 273 -5.45 14.04 18.00
N VAL A 274 -4.62 13.17 18.55
CA VAL A 274 -4.99 12.22 19.61
C VAL A 274 -5.26 12.91 20.95
N GLY A 275 -4.82 14.16 21.11
CA GLY A 275 -4.95 14.91 22.35
C GLY A 275 -4.25 14.29 23.56
N ALA A 276 -4.35 14.96 24.71
CA ALA A 276 -3.77 14.47 25.96
C ALA A 276 -4.51 13.23 26.50
N GLU A 277 -5.81 13.12 26.27
CA GLU A 277 -6.61 11.96 26.70
C GLU A 277 -6.22 10.69 25.93
N GLY A 278 -6.13 10.76 24.59
CA GLY A 278 -5.69 9.62 23.79
C GLY A 278 -4.27 9.17 24.15
N ALA A 279 -3.35 10.11 24.37
CA ALA A 279 -1.99 9.78 24.81
C ALA A 279 -1.96 9.09 26.19
N ARG A 280 -2.81 9.53 27.13
CA ARG A 280 -2.96 8.86 28.45
C ARG A 280 -3.51 7.45 28.29
N ALA A 281 -4.53 7.25 27.45
CA ALA A 281 -5.09 5.93 27.21
C ALA A 281 -4.05 4.95 26.66
N PHE A 282 -3.19 5.37 25.72
CA PHE A 282 -2.08 4.53 25.25
C PHE A 282 -1.03 4.26 26.32
N ALA A 283 -0.73 5.23 27.19
CA ALA A 283 0.20 5.03 28.31
C ALA A 283 -0.35 4.00 29.32
N GLU A 284 -1.65 4.06 29.62
CA GLU A 284 -2.34 3.09 30.49
C GLU A 284 -2.38 1.70 29.86
N ALA A 285 -2.69 1.58 28.56
CA ALA A 285 -2.66 0.32 27.83
C ALA A 285 -1.26 -0.32 27.83
N GLN A 286 -0.20 0.49 27.67
CA GLN A 286 1.19 0.03 27.79
C GLN A 286 1.56 -0.39 29.22
N ALA A 287 1.04 0.29 30.25
CA ALA A 287 1.26 -0.10 31.64
C ALA A 287 0.58 -1.44 31.95
N LEU A 288 -0.68 -1.62 31.52
CA LEU A 288 -1.46 -2.84 31.73
C LEU A 288 -0.82 -4.05 31.05
N SER A 289 -0.37 -3.89 29.81
CA SER A 289 0.32 -4.97 29.08
C SER A 289 1.65 -5.38 29.73
N ARG A 290 2.40 -4.42 30.30
CA ARG A 290 3.60 -4.73 31.10
C ARG A 290 3.24 -5.46 32.39
N ALA A 291 2.17 -5.07 33.08
CA ALA A 291 1.71 -5.71 34.31
C ALA A 291 1.21 -7.15 34.09
N ARG A 292 0.62 -7.43 32.93
CA ARG A 292 0.17 -8.78 32.53
C ARG A 292 1.31 -9.75 32.14
N ARG A 293 2.59 -9.32 32.13
CA ARG A 293 3.73 -10.21 31.84
C ARG A 293 3.89 -11.30 32.91
N ARG A 294 3.26 -12.45 32.69
CA ARG A 294 3.71 -13.75 33.21
C ARG A 294 4.78 -14.35 32.27
N PRO A 295 5.71 -15.21 32.75
CA PRO A 295 6.92 -15.58 32.01
C PRO A 295 6.71 -16.62 30.88
N ARG A 296 5.51 -16.79 30.32
CA ARG A 296 5.21 -17.98 29.49
C ARG A 296 4.65 -17.78 28.08
N HIS A 297 4.47 -16.55 27.59
CA HIS A 297 4.11 -16.35 26.18
C HIS A 297 5.00 -15.28 25.53
N HIS A 298 5.91 -15.73 24.67
CA HIS A 298 6.87 -14.93 23.90
C HIS A 298 6.24 -14.22 22.69
N GLY A 299 5.12 -13.51 22.88
CA GLY A 299 4.41 -12.81 21.79
C GLY A 299 3.90 -11.40 22.09
N LEU A 300 3.98 -10.90 23.34
CA LEU A 300 3.23 -9.69 23.68
C LEU A 300 3.94 -8.37 23.33
N LEU A 301 3.30 -7.64 22.41
CA LEU A 301 3.23 -6.18 22.29
C LEU A 301 4.58 -5.49 22.07
N ARG A 302 5.18 -5.74 20.91
CA ARG A 302 5.89 -4.67 20.18
C ARG A 302 4.92 -3.89 19.30
N ALA A 303 3.73 -3.55 19.82
CA ALA A 303 2.96 -2.40 19.34
C ALA A 303 3.86 -1.18 19.45
N ILE A 304 4.70 -0.99 18.42
CA ILE A 304 5.44 0.24 18.19
C ILE A 304 4.34 1.21 17.79
N VAL A 305 3.62 1.71 18.80
CA VAL A 305 2.76 2.87 18.67
C VAL A 305 3.72 4.01 18.41
N ARG A 306 4.00 4.28 17.13
CA ARG A 306 4.78 5.45 16.69
C ARG A 306 3.89 6.67 16.85
N LEU A 307 3.69 7.08 18.10
CA LEU A 307 3.13 8.37 18.45
C LEU A 307 4.20 9.44 18.21
N LEU A 308 4.30 9.91 16.98
CA LEU A 308 4.99 11.19 16.70
C LEU A 308 4.11 12.32 17.24
N ILE A 309 4.13 12.52 18.55
CA ILE A 309 3.52 13.70 19.19
C ILE A 309 4.43 14.89 18.86
N LEU A 310 4.06 15.68 17.85
CA LEU A 310 4.65 16.99 17.58
C LEU A 310 4.34 17.94 18.74
N ARG A 311 5.10 17.86 19.85
CA ARG A 311 5.21 18.98 20.77
C ARG A 311 6.08 20.05 20.10
N LYS A 312 5.44 21.07 19.51
CA LYS A 312 6.08 22.37 19.31
C LYS A 312 6.42 22.95 20.69
N ARG A 313 7.66 22.70 21.15
CA ARG A 313 8.52 23.62 21.90
C ARG A 313 9.94 23.03 21.99
N ALA A 314 10.83 23.65 21.22
CA ALA A 314 12.28 23.72 21.36
C ALA A 314 13.11 22.41 21.34
N CYS A 315 13.87 22.26 20.25
CA CYS A 315 15.28 21.86 20.23
C CYS A 315 15.70 20.69 21.14
N GLU A 316 15.78 19.49 20.57
CA GLU A 316 17.07 18.79 20.48
C GLU A 316 16.95 17.65 19.46
N VAL A 317 17.62 17.88 18.33
CA VAL A 317 18.04 16.81 17.43
C VAL A 317 19.04 15.97 18.21
N VAL A 318 18.75 14.68 18.41
CA VAL A 318 19.81 13.69 18.65
C VAL A 318 19.73 12.64 17.56
N PHE A 319 20.34 13.00 16.42
CA PHE A 319 21.18 12.04 15.74
C PHE A 319 22.37 11.73 16.66
N HIS A 320 22.69 10.46 16.89
CA HIS A 320 24.06 10.10 17.18
C HIS A 320 24.63 9.17 16.10
N PRO A 321 25.71 9.61 15.42
CA PRO A 321 26.36 8.88 14.34
C PRO A 321 27.41 7.89 14.90
N LYS A 322 27.61 6.79 14.15
CA LYS A 322 28.76 5.86 14.10
C LYS A 322 28.39 4.38 14.32
N ARG A 323 27.89 3.75 13.25
CA ARG A 323 28.35 2.48 12.64
C ARG A 323 27.19 1.81 11.90
N LEU A 324 27.04 2.19 10.64
CA LEU A 324 26.80 1.29 9.51
C LEU A 324 27.18 2.10 8.26
N ARG A 325 28.49 2.20 8.02
CA ARG A 325 29.00 2.27 6.64
C ARG A 325 28.96 0.83 6.13
N ARG A 326 28.43 0.65 4.92
CA ARG A 326 28.11 -0.62 4.22
C ARG A 326 26.78 -1.18 4.72
N GLU A 327 25.67 -1.17 4.00
CA GLU A 327 25.39 -1.08 2.56
C GLU A 327 24.12 -0.23 2.38
N GLY A 328 24.07 0.57 1.31
CA GLY A 328 23.07 1.61 1.15
C GLY A 328 21.77 1.12 0.54
N VAL A 329 20.65 1.35 1.22
CA VAL A 329 19.31 1.58 0.64
C VAL A 329 18.48 2.34 1.68
N PHE A 330 18.40 3.66 1.61
CA PHE A 330 17.32 4.48 2.20
C PHE A 330 17.46 5.89 1.65
N ASP A 331 16.86 6.16 0.50
CA ASP A 331 16.63 7.52 0.01
C ASP A 331 15.24 7.61 -0.63
N ALA A 332 14.35 8.26 0.10
CA ALA A 332 13.38 9.24 -0.40
C ALA A 332 12.42 9.49 0.75
N TRP A 333 12.36 10.72 1.26
CA TRP A 333 11.20 11.42 1.84
C TRP A 333 11.70 12.75 2.41
N ALA A 334 11.83 13.76 1.54
CA ALA A 334 11.70 15.18 1.87
C ALA A 334 11.81 16.00 0.58
N HIS A 335 10.92 17.00 0.44
CA HIS A 335 10.86 18.04 -0.59
C HIS A 335 10.25 17.64 -1.95
N ASP A 336 9.03 18.11 -2.21
CA ASP A 336 8.90 19.40 -2.91
C ASP A 336 7.52 20.04 -2.64
N SER A 337 7.56 21.26 -2.15
CA SER A 337 6.43 22.19 -2.06
C SER A 337 7.05 23.55 -2.31
N GLY A 338 7.12 23.90 -3.59
CA GLY A 338 7.41 25.23 -4.11
C GLY A 338 6.25 25.62 -5.01
#